data_AF-A0A830CYV4-F1
#
_entry.id   AF-A0A830CYV4-F1
#
_cell.length_a   1.000
_cell.length_b   1.000
_cell.length_c   1.000
_cell.angle_alpha   90.00
_cell.angle_beta   90.00
_cell.angle_gamma   90.00
#
_symmetry.space_group_name_H-M   'P 1'
#
loop_
_entity.id
_entity.type
_entity.pdbx_description
1 polymer ?
#
loop_
_entity_poly.entity_id
_entity_poly.type
_entity_poly.pdbx_seq_one_letter_code
_entity_poly.pdbx_strand_id
1 'polypeptide(L)'
;MEGPSNGEEATSWEELYNINLMPSEIFLKFRKEIQGLRVGVNLELYNAPLNDYHAKLVLKPLANERKWKLIYEPLIQDVQLVSKKIPITKFLNLQVGVGHSFPLHATGWKWKLSTCLGGDGISRIKNKTSLGLCPGVDFRFGWKADYVLPEITGGLGTDEPLFNMDSGRLQASLDRVEAIFTSFDAT
;
A
#
# COMPACT_ATOMS: atom_id res chain seq x y z
N MET A 1 43.05 -33.22 18.45
CA MET A 1 41.69 -33.33 17.90
C MET A 1 41.00 -32.02 18.21
N GLU A 2 41.10 -31.06 17.29
CA GLU A 2 40.34 -29.81 17.36
C GLU A 2 39.00 -30.07 16.68
N GLY A 3 37.91 -29.95 17.43
CA GLY A 3 36.56 -30.08 16.89
C GLY A 3 36.21 -28.85 16.05
N PRO A 4 35.47 -29.00 14.94
CA PRO A 4 35.04 -27.87 14.15
C PRO A 4 34.05 -27.03 14.97
N SER A 5 34.44 -25.78 15.23
CA SER A 5 33.57 -24.75 15.79
C SER A 5 32.57 -24.29 14.72
N ASN A 6 31.53 -25.07 14.46
CA ASN A 6 30.34 -24.58 13.75
C ASN A 6 29.53 -23.73 14.73
N GLY A 7 30.01 -22.51 14.97
CA GLY A 7 29.24 -21.44 15.57
C GLY A 7 28.39 -20.76 14.49
N GLU A 8 27.36 -21.44 14.01
CA GLU A 8 26.21 -20.69 13.48
C GLU A 8 25.47 -20.17 14.72
N GLU A 9 25.66 -18.89 15.03
CA GLU A 9 24.85 -18.21 16.03
C GLU A 9 23.38 -18.43 15.66
N ALA A 10 22.63 -19.06 16.56
CA ALA A 10 21.21 -19.29 16.35
C ALA A 10 20.54 -17.95 16.07
N THR A 11 20.00 -17.80 14.84
CA THR A 11 19.19 -16.64 14.43
C THR A 11 18.26 -16.28 15.58
N SER A 12 18.49 -15.13 16.23
CA SER A 12 17.75 -14.79 17.43
C SER A 12 16.26 -14.72 17.09
N TRP A 13 15.39 -15.14 18.01
CA TRP A 13 13.94 -15.10 17.79
C TRP A 13 13.43 -13.69 17.41
N GLU A 14 14.18 -12.65 17.81
CA GLU A 14 13.94 -11.24 17.48
C GLU A 14 14.19 -10.92 15.99
N GLU A 15 15.05 -11.66 15.30
CA GLU A 15 15.26 -11.55 13.85
C GLU A 15 14.18 -12.27 13.03
N LEU A 16 13.53 -13.30 13.60
CA LEU A 16 12.44 -14.04 12.97
C LEU A 16 11.10 -13.28 13.05
N TYR A 17 10.94 -12.41 14.07
CA TYR A 17 9.73 -11.64 14.35
C TYR A 17 10.04 -10.15 14.52
N ASN A 18 9.98 -9.39 13.43
CA ASN A 18 10.25 -7.96 13.45
C ASN A 18 8.96 -7.15 13.25
N ILE A 19 8.66 -6.26 14.20
CA ILE A 19 7.53 -5.31 14.13
C ILE A 19 8.08 -3.89 13.97
N ASN A 20 8.03 -3.35 12.75
CA ASN A 20 8.40 -1.96 12.51
C ASN A 20 7.19 -1.03 12.64
N LEU A 21 7.19 -0.18 13.67
CA LEU A 21 6.11 0.78 13.93
C LEU A 21 6.32 2.15 13.28
N MET A 22 7.49 2.42 12.69
CA MET A 22 7.74 3.70 12.02
C MET A 22 6.99 3.73 10.68
N PRO A 23 6.02 4.64 10.50
CA PRO A 23 5.25 4.68 9.26
C PRO A 23 6.14 5.12 8.11
N SER A 24 6.10 4.35 7.02
CA SER A 24 6.79 4.71 5.77
C SER A 24 6.10 5.88 5.07
N GLU A 25 4.77 5.98 5.20
CA GLU A 25 3.96 6.99 4.54
C GLU A 25 2.98 7.68 5.51
N ILE A 26 2.93 9.01 5.47
CA ILE A 26 1.96 9.82 6.21
C ILE A 26 1.10 10.60 5.20
N PHE A 27 -0.22 10.49 5.34
CA PHE A 27 -1.18 11.19 4.47
C PHE A 27 -2.06 12.12 5.28
N LEU A 28 -2.12 13.37 4.86
CA LEU A 28 -3.08 14.33 5.36
C LEU A 28 -4.09 14.62 4.24
N LYS A 29 -5.36 14.28 4.45
CA LYS A 29 -6.40 14.36 3.42
C LYS A 29 -7.52 15.28 3.87
N PHE A 30 -7.63 16.43 3.22
CA PHE A 30 -8.78 17.31 3.34
C PHE A 30 -9.80 16.95 2.27
N ARG A 31 -11.07 16.92 2.64
CA ARG A 31 -12.18 16.59 1.74
C ARG A 31 -13.31 17.56 1.98
N LYS A 32 -13.89 18.05 0.90
CA LYS A 32 -15.13 18.80 0.92
C LYS A 32 -16.08 18.21 -0.11
N GLU A 33 -17.33 18.07 0.29
CA GLU A 33 -18.41 17.67 -0.60
C GLU A 33 -19.08 18.95 -1.10
N ILE A 34 -19.25 19.09 -2.41
CA ILE A 34 -19.83 20.27 -3.07
C ILE A 34 -20.70 19.75 -4.21
N GLN A 35 -22.01 20.01 -4.18
CA GLN A 35 -22.94 19.76 -5.29
C GLN A 35 -22.77 18.39 -5.98
N GLY A 36 -22.68 17.28 -5.23
CA GLY A 36 -22.55 15.94 -5.83
C GLY A 36 -21.11 15.50 -6.14
N LEU A 37 -20.13 16.39 -5.98
CA LEU A 37 -18.70 16.12 -6.15
C LEU A 37 -18.00 16.09 -4.79
N ARG A 38 -16.97 15.23 -4.68
CA ARG A 38 -16.03 15.26 -3.57
C ARG A 38 -14.70 15.81 -4.09
N VAL A 39 -14.37 17.00 -3.61
CA VAL A 39 -13.07 17.64 -3.80
C VAL A 39 -12.20 17.26 -2.61
N GLY A 40 -10.92 17.01 -2.85
CA GLY A 40 -9.98 16.79 -1.77
C GLY A 40 -8.57 17.21 -2.09
N VAL A 41 -7.84 17.59 -1.05
CA VAL A 41 -6.42 17.86 -1.08
C VAL A 41 -5.74 16.75 -0.29
N ASN A 42 -4.87 16.00 -0.94
CA ASN A 42 -4.02 15.01 -0.27
C ASN A 42 -2.61 15.57 -0.22
N LEU A 43 -2.05 15.64 0.98
CA LEU A 43 -0.63 15.83 1.21
C LEU A 43 -0.06 14.47 1.62
N GLU A 44 0.95 14.01 0.91
CA GLU A 44 1.56 12.69 1.07
C GLU A 44 3.03 12.92 1.41
N LEU A 45 3.48 12.39 2.54
CA LEU A 45 4.83 12.52 3.08
C LEU A 45 5.44 11.11 3.16
N TYR A 46 6.56 10.90 2.47
CA TYR A 46 7.22 9.60 2.34
C TYR A 46 8.55 9.63 3.08
N ASN A 47 8.68 8.85 4.15
CA ASN A 47 9.78 9.00 5.12
C ASN A 47 11.11 8.37 4.65
N ALA A 48 11.11 7.52 3.62
CA ALA A 48 12.33 6.86 3.11
C ALA A 48 12.21 6.49 1.62
N PRO A 49 13.33 6.49 0.85
CA PRO A 49 14.70 6.85 1.24
C PRO A 49 15.07 8.34 1.10
N LEU A 50 14.25 9.18 0.46
CA LEU A 50 14.62 10.57 0.11
C LEU A 50 13.77 11.67 0.79
N ASN A 51 12.93 11.32 1.76
CA ASN A 51 11.97 12.23 2.40
C ASN A 51 11.19 13.08 1.38
N ASP A 52 10.33 12.42 0.61
CA ASP A 52 9.62 13.05 -0.51
C ASP A 52 8.23 13.52 -0.09
N TYR A 53 7.73 14.59 -0.72
CA TYR A 53 6.42 15.14 -0.43
C TYR A 53 5.63 15.42 -1.71
N HIS A 54 4.37 14.99 -1.70
CA HIS A 54 3.47 15.15 -2.84
C HIS A 54 2.20 15.86 -2.39
N ALA A 55 1.81 16.88 -3.13
CA ALA A 55 0.49 17.49 -3.01
C ALA A 55 -0.36 17.04 -4.20
N LYS A 56 -1.57 16.55 -3.94
CA LYS A 56 -2.51 16.08 -4.97
C LYS A 56 -3.88 16.67 -4.74
N LEU A 57 -4.41 17.36 -5.74
CA LEU A 57 -5.82 17.69 -5.81
C LEU A 57 -6.57 16.50 -6.39
N VAL A 58 -7.65 16.09 -5.73
CA VAL A 58 -8.46 14.95 -6.11
C VAL A 58 -9.90 15.41 -6.29
N LEU A 59 -10.45 15.15 -7.45
CA LEU A 59 -11.87 15.34 -7.72
C LEU A 59 -12.51 14.01 -8.10
N LYS A 60 -13.64 13.69 -7.48
CA LYS A 60 -14.42 12.51 -7.86
C LYS A 60 -15.90 12.70 -7.54
N PRO A 61 -16.81 12.06 -8.27
CA PRO A 61 -18.23 12.06 -7.91
C PRO A 61 -18.49 11.42 -6.55
N LEU A 62 -19.62 11.80 -5.93
CA LEU A 62 -20.12 11.20 -4.69
C LEU A 62 -20.51 9.73 -4.88
N ALA A 63 -20.71 9.02 -3.76
CA ALA A 63 -20.68 7.55 -3.70
C ALA A 63 -21.59 6.84 -4.72
N ASN A 64 -22.75 7.40 -5.05
CA ASN A 64 -23.69 6.82 -6.03
C ASN A 64 -23.23 6.96 -7.50
N GLU A 65 -22.30 7.86 -7.80
CA GLU A 65 -21.88 8.15 -9.18
C GLU A 65 -20.37 7.96 -9.40
N ARG A 66 -19.65 7.28 -8.49
CA ARG A 66 -18.20 7.06 -8.60
C ARG A 66 -17.84 6.26 -9.86
N LYS A 67 -17.69 6.95 -10.98
CA LYS A 67 -17.29 6.41 -12.28
C LYS A 67 -15.82 6.69 -12.56
N TRP A 68 -15.31 7.81 -12.04
CA TRP A 68 -13.96 8.30 -12.30
C TRP A 68 -13.39 9.09 -11.11
N LYS A 69 -12.09 9.36 -11.18
CA LYS A 69 -11.34 10.20 -10.26
C LYS A 69 -10.32 10.99 -11.09
N LEU A 70 -10.40 12.32 -11.02
CA LEU A 70 -9.38 13.22 -11.52
C LEU A 70 -8.37 13.49 -10.40
N ILE A 71 -7.10 13.48 -10.75
CA ILE A 71 -5.97 13.76 -9.88
C ILE A 71 -5.15 14.83 -10.58
N TYR A 72 -4.82 15.89 -9.88
CA TYR A 72 -3.88 16.89 -10.34
C TYR A 72 -2.76 17.04 -9.33
N GLU A 73 -1.53 16.94 -9.79
CA GLU A 73 -0.32 17.05 -8.97
C GLU A 73 0.34 18.40 -9.30
N PRO A 74 0.07 19.48 -8.52
CA PRO A 74 0.52 20.84 -8.85
C PRO A 74 2.03 20.99 -8.98
N LEU A 75 2.83 20.28 -8.18
CA LEU A 75 4.29 20.38 -8.19
C LEU A 75 4.90 19.81 -9.49
N ILE A 76 4.36 18.67 -9.93
CA ILE A 76 4.82 17.97 -11.15
C ILE A 76 4.08 18.50 -12.38
N GLN A 77 3.00 19.25 -12.18
CA GLN A 77 2.08 19.72 -13.21
C GLN A 77 1.60 18.55 -14.09
N ASP A 78 1.10 17.51 -13.43
CA ASP A 78 0.54 16.32 -14.09
C ASP A 78 -0.95 16.18 -13.77
N VAL A 79 -1.76 15.93 -14.79
CA VAL A 79 -3.19 15.69 -14.66
C VAL A 79 -3.50 14.27 -15.07
N GLN A 80 -4.16 13.52 -14.19
CA GLN A 80 -4.56 12.13 -14.44
C GLN A 80 -6.05 11.95 -14.22
N LEU A 81 -6.74 11.40 -15.21
CA LEU A 81 -8.12 10.94 -15.09
C LEU A 81 -8.12 9.42 -15.05
N VAL A 82 -8.62 8.84 -13.96
CA VAL A 82 -8.62 7.40 -13.73
C VAL A 82 -10.04 6.90 -13.51
N SER A 83 -10.41 5.80 -14.16
CA SER A 83 -11.71 5.16 -13.98
C SER A 83 -11.82 4.44 -12.62
N LYS A 84 -13.05 4.21 -12.18
CA LYS A 84 -13.32 3.22 -11.13
C LYS A 84 -12.87 1.85 -11.64
N LYS A 85 -12.37 1.02 -10.73
CA LYS A 85 -12.07 -0.38 -11.00
C LYS A 85 -13.31 -1.07 -11.60
N ILE A 86 -13.17 -1.55 -12.83
CA ILE A 86 -14.17 -2.30 -13.59
C ILE A 86 -13.93 -3.79 -13.29
N PRO A 87 -14.86 -4.49 -12.65
CA PRO A 87 -14.73 -5.92 -12.44
C PRO A 87 -14.83 -6.64 -13.79
N ILE A 88 -13.74 -7.26 -14.24
CA ILE A 88 -13.72 -8.10 -15.45
C ILE A 88 -14.24 -9.50 -15.08
N THR A 89 -13.84 -9.99 -13.91
CA THR A 89 -14.27 -11.28 -13.35
C THR A 89 -14.54 -11.15 -11.85
N LYS A 90 -14.92 -12.25 -11.18
CA LYS A 90 -15.05 -12.29 -9.71
C LYS A 90 -13.77 -11.91 -8.97
N PHE A 91 -12.61 -12.15 -9.60
CA PHE A 91 -11.31 -11.97 -8.98
C PHE A 91 -10.48 -10.85 -9.60
N LEU A 92 -10.79 -10.43 -10.83
CA LEU A 92 -9.99 -9.46 -11.58
C LEU A 92 -10.73 -8.13 -11.77
N ASN A 93 -10.00 -7.05 -11.55
CA ASN A 93 -10.45 -5.69 -11.71
C ASN A 93 -9.52 -4.94 -12.66
N LEU A 94 -10.06 -4.39 -13.75
CA LEU A 94 -9.36 -3.50 -14.67
C LEU A 94 -9.58 -2.05 -14.27
N GLN A 95 -8.51 -1.26 -14.26
CA GLN A 95 -8.57 0.19 -14.11
C GLN A 95 -7.86 0.81 -15.30
N VAL A 96 -8.45 1.84 -15.89
CA VAL A 96 -7.89 2.56 -17.02
C VAL A 96 -7.80 4.03 -16.63
N GLY A 97 -6.78 4.72 -17.09
CA GLY A 97 -6.63 6.15 -16.92
C GLY A 97 -5.85 6.77 -18.07
N VAL A 98 -6.03 8.07 -18.21
CA VAL A 98 -5.28 8.92 -19.13
C VAL A 98 -4.58 9.98 -18.29
N GLY A 99 -3.32 10.25 -18.59
CA GLY A 99 -2.52 11.25 -17.92
C GLY A 99 -1.93 12.24 -18.92
N HIS A 100 -1.75 13.48 -18.52
CA HIS A 100 -1.07 14.49 -19.31
C HIS A 100 -0.08 15.25 -18.42
N SER A 101 1.20 15.14 -18.79
CA SER A 101 2.29 15.88 -18.17
C SER A 101 2.51 17.16 -18.96
N PHE A 102 2.21 18.30 -18.33
CA PHE A 102 2.43 19.61 -18.96
C PHE A 102 3.91 19.91 -19.22
N PRO A 103 4.87 19.60 -18.31
CA PRO A 103 6.28 19.86 -18.56
C PRO A 103 6.82 19.11 -19.79
N LEU A 104 6.43 17.84 -19.93
CA LEU A 104 6.87 16.98 -21.03
C LEU A 104 5.99 17.09 -22.28
N HIS A 105 4.90 17.87 -22.23
CA HIS A 105 3.89 17.99 -23.29
C HIS A 105 3.42 16.63 -23.82
N ALA A 106 3.31 15.65 -22.93
CA ALA A 106 3.06 14.26 -23.30
C ALA A 106 1.78 13.75 -22.65
N THR A 107 0.91 13.16 -23.48
CA THR A 107 -0.28 12.45 -23.02
C THR A 107 -0.03 10.95 -23.05
N GLY A 108 -0.24 10.29 -21.92
CA GLY A 108 -0.08 8.85 -21.76
C GLY A 108 -1.37 8.16 -21.37
N TRP A 109 -1.48 6.87 -21.71
CA TRP A 109 -2.55 6.00 -21.23
C TRP A 109 -1.96 5.01 -20.23
N LYS A 110 -2.65 4.80 -19.12
CA LYS A 110 -2.26 3.87 -18.07
C LYS A 110 -3.39 2.91 -17.82
N TRP A 111 -3.13 1.62 -17.89
CA TRP A 111 -4.07 0.58 -17.48
C TRP A 111 -3.44 -0.26 -16.38
N LYS A 112 -4.27 -0.77 -15.47
CA LYS A 112 -3.86 -1.59 -14.34
C LYS A 112 -4.87 -2.72 -14.15
N LEU A 113 -4.41 -3.96 -14.29
CA LEU A 113 -5.16 -5.14 -13.89
C LEU A 113 -4.80 -5.48 -12.44
N SER A 114 -5.79 -5.69 -11.57
CA SER A 114 -5.57 -6.01 -10.16
C SER A 114 -6.48 -7.15 -9.71
N THR A 115 -5.93 -8.09 -8.94
CA THR A 115 -6.70 -9.19 -8.33
C THR A 115 -7.23 -8.79 -6.94
N CYS A 116 -8.40 -9.31 -6.56
CA CYS A 116 -8.90 -9.23 -5.17
C CYS A 116 -8.52 -10.45 -4.32
N LEU A 117 -7.86 -11.45 -4.92
CA LEU A 117 -7.14 -12.48 -4.19
C LEU A 117 -5.86 -11.83 -3.67
N GLY A 118 -5.87 -11.39 -2.41
CA GLY A 118 -4.72 -10.81 -1.75
C GLY A 118 -3.65 -11.87 -1.55
N GLY A 119 -2.70 -11.97 -2.49
CA GLY A 119 -1.57 -12.88 -2.39
C GLY A 119 -0.79 -12.88 -3.70
N ASP A 120 0.27 -12.07 -3.77
CA ASP A 120 1.24 -12.05 -4.88
C ASP A 120 2.15 -13.30 -4.84
N GLY A 121 1.60 -14.50 -4.66
CA GLY A 121 2.38 -15.75 -4.55
C GLY A 121 3.37 -15.82 -3.37
N ILE A 122 3.44 -14.76 -2.57
CA ILE A 122 4.22 -14.60 -1.34
C ILE A 122 3.17 -14.33 -0.25
N SER A 123 3.25 -15.02 0.89
CA SER A 123 2.27 -14.94 1.98
C SER A 123 2.27 -13.55 2.65
N ARG A 124 1.71 -12.55 1.96
CA ARG A 124 1.73 -11.12 2.32
C ARG A 124 0.31 -10.62 2.51
N ILE A 125 -0.03 -10.24 3.74
CA ILE A 125 -1.31 -9.64 4.12
C ILE A 125 -1.14 -8.12 4.16
N LYS A 126 -2.07 -7.39 3.53
CA LYS A 126 -2.16 -5.93 3.63
C LYS A 126 -3.56 -5.57 4.09
N ASN A 127 -3.67 -4.78 5.16
CA ASN A 127 -4.97 -4.35 5.67
C ASN A 127 -4.92 -2.87 6.11
N LYS A 128 -6.11 -2.27 6.22
CA LYS A 128 -6.29 -0.88 6.65
C LYS A 128 -7.37 -0.81 7.73
N THR A 129 -6.98 -0.39 8.91
CA THR A 129 -7.88 -0.13 10.03
C THR A 129 -8.27 1.34 10.03
N SER A 130 -9.56 1.66 10.17
CA SER A 130 -10.03 3.06 10.27
C SER A 130 -10.68 3.29 11.63
N LEU A 131 -10.34 4.41 12.27
CA LEU A 131 -10.87 4.86 13.55
C LEU A 131 -11.45 6.28 13.36
N GLY A 132 -12.76 6.43 13.49
CA GLY A 132 -13.40 7.75 13.51
C GLY A 132 -13.28 8.37 14.90
N LEU A 133 -12.75 9.58 15.01
CA LEU A 133 -12.65 10.28 16.30
C LEU A 133 -13.87 11.15 16.59
N CYS A 134 -14.25 11.96 15.61
CA CYS A 134 -15.41 12.85 15.68
C CYS A 134 -16.00 13.05 14.27
N PRO A 135 -17.21 13.59 14.13
CA PRO A 135 -17.82 13.83 12.83
C PRO A 135 -16.89 14.63 11.92
N GLY A 136 -16.50 14.03 10.80
CA GLY A 136 -15.59 14.65 9.83
C GLY A 136 -14.10 14.46 10.10
N VAL A 137 -13.67 13.77 11.16
CA VAL A 137 -12.24 13.44 11.38
C VAL A 137 -12.05 11.94 11.58
N ASP A 138 -11.36 11.32 10.62
CA ASP A 138 -11.01 9.89 10.65
C ASP A 138 -9.49 9.70 10.62
N PHE A 139 -8.99 8.81 11.48
CA PHE A 139 -7.64 8.26 11.36
C PHE A 139 -7.69 6.89 10.69
N ARG A 140 -6.73 6.60 9.81
CA ARG A 140 -6.62 5.31 9.13
C ARG A 140 -5.19 4.82 9.15
N PHE A 141 -5.01 3.60 9.64
CA PHE A 141 -3.72 2.94 9.77
C PHE A 141 -3.68 1.77 8.78
N GLY A 142 -2.80 1.87 7.79
CA GLY A 142 -2.43 0.79 6.90
C GLY A 142 -1.27 0.00 7.48
N TRP A 143 -1.42 -1.32 7.54
CA TRP A 143 -0.39 -2.23 8.01
C TRP A 143 -0.20 -3.38 7.01
N LYS A 144 1.01 -3.92 6.99
CA LYS A 144 1.38 -5.09 6.20
C LYS A 144 2.04 -6.13 7.08
N ALA A 145 1.77 -7.40 6.80
CA ALA A 145 2.40 -8.54 7.44
C ALA A 145 2.86 -9.50 6.36
N ASP A 146 4.17 -9.70 6.26
CA ASP A 146 4.80 -10.66 5.39
C ASP A 146 5.11 -11.91 6.21
N TYR A 147 4.60 -13.04 5.75
CA TYR A 147 4.77 -14.35 6.37
C TYR A 147 5.48 -15.27 5.39
N VAL A 148 6.60 -15.83 5.81
CA VAL A 148 7.28 -16.92 5.11
C VAL A 148 6.89 -18.19 5.83
N LEU A 149 6.24 -19.11 5.12
CA LEU A 149 5.87 -20.41 5.66
C LEU A 149 7.15 -21.20 6.01
N PRO A 150 7.16 -21.93 7.12
CA PRO A 150 8.27 -22.82 7.43
C PRO A 150 8.41 -23.87 6.32
N GLU A 151 9.61 -24.05 5.80
CA GLU A 151 9.92 -25.03 4.76
C GLU A 151 10.79 -26.14 5.36
N ILE A 152 10.39 -27.39 5.15
CA ILE A 152 11.16 -28.57 5.54
C ILE A 152 11.68 -29.19 4.24
N THR A 153 12.98 -29.11 4.02
CA THR A 153 13.67 -29.72 2.88
C THR A 153 14.57 -30.86 3.36
N GLY A 154 14.75 -31.88 2.52
CA GLY A 154 15.62 -33.01 2.83
C GLY A 154 15.94 -33.79 1.57
N GLY A 155 17.22 -34.03 1.34
CA GLY A 155 17.73 -34.82 0.22
C GLY A 155 18.36 -36.12 0.74
N LEU A 156 18.03 -37.25 0.12
CA LEU A 156 18.70 -38.53 0.38
C LEU A 156 19.49 -38.93 -0.87
N GLY A 157 20.83 -38.87 -0.79
CA GLY A 157 21.72 -39.22 -1.91
C GLY A 157 22.28 -38.04 -2.72
N THR A 158 22.05 -36.81 -2.27
CA THR A 158 22.75 -35.58 -2.70
C THR A 158 23.64 -35.07 -1.56
N ASP A 159 24.62 -34.20 -1.83
CA ASP A 159 25.46 -33.53 -0.80
C ASP A 159 24.67 -32.53 0.08
N GLU A 160 23.34 -32.57 0.03
CA GLU A 160 22.45 -31.73 0.83
C GLU A 160 22.16 -32.38 2.19
N PRO A 161 21.94 -31.59 3.26
CA PRO A 161 21.64 -32.12 4.58
C PRO A 161 20.37 -33.01 4.59
N LEU A 162 20.44 -34.11 5.35
CA LEU A 162 19.37 -35.11 5.53
C LEU A 162 18.02 -34.50 5.96
N PHE A 163 18.06 -33.38 6.67
CA PHE A 163 16.91 -32.60 7.11
C PHE A 163 17.35 -31.15 7.31
N ASN A 164 16.70 -30.20 6.65
CA ASN A 164 16.84 -28.76 6.86
C ASN A 164 15.44 -28.18 7.11
N MET A 165 15.32 -27.29 8.09
CA MET A 165 14.06 -26.71 8.53
C MET A 165 14.22 -25.21 8.69
N ASP A 166 13.56 -24.45 7.83
CA ASP A 166 13.35 -23.02 8.04
C ASP A 166 12.10 -22.85 8.92
N SER A 167 12.24 -22.18 10.06
CA SER A 167 11.13 -21.92 11.01
C SER A 167 10.12 -20.90 10.50
N GLY A 168 10.34 -20.32 9.32
CA GLY A 168 9.52 -19.23 8.78
C GLY A 168 9.82 -17.91 9.46
N ARG A 169 9.39 -16.81 8.82
CA ARG A 169 9.63 -15.43 9.28
C ARG A 169 8.34 -14.63 9.22
N LEU A 170 8.06 -13.82 10.24
CA LEU A 170 6.94 -12.89 10.26
C LEU A 170 7.49 -11.46 10.38
N GLN A 171 7.29 -10.66 9.33
CA GLN A 171 7.63 -9.25 9.34
C GLN A 171 6.35 -8.43 9.29
N ALA A 172 6.01 -7.78 10.40
CA ALA A 172 4.89 -6.85 10.47
C ALA A 172 5.41 -5.41 10.41
N SER A 173 4.72 -4.54 9.66
CA SER A 173 5.08 -3.13 9.63
C SER A 173 3.90 -2.20 9.44
N LEU A 174 3.99 -1.05 10.09
CA LEU A 174 3.09 0.07 9.86
C LEU A 174 3.45 0.72 8.52
N ASP A 175 2.65 0.42 7.52
CA ASP A 175 2.90 0.87 6.15
C ASP A 175 2.57 2.36 6.01
N ARG A 176 1.46 2.77 6.64
CA ARG A 176 0.81 4.04 6.31
C ARG A 176 -0.07 4.58 7.42
N VAL A 177 -0.01 5.89 7.66
CA VAL A 177 -0.95 6.61 8.52
C VAL A 177 -1.68 7.65 7.68
N GLU A 178 -3.01 7.72 7.79
CA GLU A 178 -3.82 8.76 7.16
C GLU A 178 -4.63 9.51 8.22
N ALA A 179 -4.58 10.84 8.17
CA ALA A 179 -5.52 11.71 8.84
C ALA A 179 -6.47 12.29 7.78
N ILE A 180 -7.78 12.11 7.96
CA ILE A 180 -8.80 12.49 6.99
C ILE A 180 -9.74 13.49 7.64
N PHE A 181 -9.80 14.69 7.08
CA PHE A 181 -10.71 15.75 7.47
C PHE A 181 -11.76 15.90 6.37
N THR A 182 -13.03 15.74 6.71
CA THR A 182 -14.16 15.83 5.80
C THR A 182 -15.10 16.91 6.30
N SER A 183 -15.18 18.01 5.56
CA SER A 183 -16.24 19.01 5.75
C SER A 183 -17.45 18.60 4.93
N PHE A 184 -18.61 18.58 5.59
CA PHE A 184 -19.90 18.49 4.95
C PHE A 184 -20.41 19.91 4.68
N ASP A 185 -21.23 20.10 3.64
CA ASP A 185 -21.95 21.36 3.49
C ASP A 185 -22.95 21.47 4.65
N ALA A 186 -22.99 22.63 5.30
CA ALA A 186 -24.04 22.94 6.24
C ALA A 186 -25.33 23.09 5.42
N THR A 187 -26.26 22.15 5.59
CA THR A 187 -27.66 22.33 5.16
C THR A 187 -28.29 23.48 5.90
#